data_AF-A0A0G0LJI0-F1
#
_entry.id   AF-A0A0G0LJI0-F1
#
_cell.length_a   1.000
_cell.length_b   1.000
_cell.length_c   1.000
_cell.angle_alpha   90.00
_cell.angle_beta   90.00
_cell.angle_gamma   90.00
#
_symmetry.space_group_name_H-M   'P 1'
#
loop_
_entity.id
_entity.type
_entity.pdbx_description
1 polymer ?
#
loop_
_entity_poly.entity_id
_entity_poly.type
_entity_poly.pdbx_seq_one_letter_code
_entity_poly.pdbx_strand_id
1 'polypeptide(L)'
;MSQVKGKIIKKKVVKKMDKKTLTVKSAVAAKKIAKPKAKVQVEEEILMQPPRGMRDLLPGEQPYWNQLRRVLSRISLEYGFQRIDTPAVEYANLFIRSIGKGTDIVDKEIYMFTTKGGDKVAMRPELTAGLGRAYIQHGMNVLSKPVKLFSTGPVYRYDRPQEGRYREHFQANFDAFGEQDPILDAQLIQLAHRVVTSIGIKNIQFQVNSIGCPKCRKEYQELLVAYFESKKQKLCLNCKKRLEINPLRILDCKEDKCIQVAATAPQSIDRLCTECRVHFKSLLEYLDELEFKPTWRNLCRNCAEYGYLKEKEKSLSFP
;
A
#
# COMPACT_ATOMS: atom_id res chain seq x y z
N MET A 1 -32.17 -7.63 62.65
CA MET A 1 -31.74 -6.85 61.46
C MET A 1 -31.29 -5.48 61.95
N SER A 2 -30.46 -4.78 61.16
CA SER A 2 -29.77 -3.51 61.47
C SER A 2 -28.70 -3.52 62.59
N GLN A 3 -27.64 -2.75 62.28
CA GLN A 3 -26.63 -2.05 63.09
C GLN A 3 -26.22 -2.46 64.53
N VAL A 4 -24.89 -2.61 64.68
CA VAL A 4 -23.99 -1.90 65.63
C VAL A 4 -24.24 -2.00 67.15
N LYS A 5 -23.23 -2.52 67.87
CA LYS A 5 -22.62 -1.88 69.07
C LYS A 5 -21.27 -2.51 69.41
N GLY A 6 -20.31 -1.70 69.83
CA GLY A 6 -19.07 -2.15 70.49
C GLY A 6 -18.84 -1.36 71.79
N LYS A 7 -18.03 -1.87 72.73
CA LYS A 7 -17.59 -1.10 73.91
C LYS A 7 -16.31 -1.62 74.60
N ILE A 8 -15.28 -0.77 74.57
CA ILE A 8 -14.47 -0.29 75.72
C ILE A 8 -13.89 -1.33 76.73
N ILE A 9 -12.61 -1.70 76.49
CA ILE A 9 -11.42 -1.46 77.36
C ILE A 9 -11.56 -1.52 78.91
N LYS A 10 -10.71 -2.35 79.57
CA LYS A 10 -9.89 -1.94 80.75
C LYS A 10 -8.72 -2.91 81.11
N LYS A 11 -7.56 -2.27 81.41
CA LYS A 11 -6.33 -2.61 82.19
C LYS A 11 -6.34 -3.87 83.11
N LYS A 12 -5.22 -4.53 83.52
CA LYS A 12 -3.75 -4.20 83.60
C LYS A 12 -2.88 -5.45 83.98
N VAL A 13 -1.54 -5.47 83.69
CA VAL A 13 -0.40 -6.09 84.48
C VAL A 13 -0.33 -7.65 84.65
N VAL A 14 0.79 -8.42 84.70
CA VAL A 14 2.24 -8.43 84.28
C VAL A 14 2.85 -9.86 84.67
N LYS A 15 4.08 -10.44 84.51
CA LYS A 15 5.53 -10.18 84.18
C LYS A 15 6.24 -11.54 83.81
N LYS A 16 7.34 -11.52 83.01
CA LYS A 16 8.48 -12.51 82.87
C LYS A 16 8.18 -14.00 82.50
N MET A 17 8.93 -14.75 81.65
CA MET A 17 10.39 -14.98 81.36
C MET A 17 11.09 -15.95 82.33
N ASP A 18 11.91 -16.94 81.90
CA ASP A 18 13.21 -16.81 81.20
C ASP A 18 13.59 -17.93 80.16
N LYS A 19 14.85 -17.92 79.65
CA LYS A 19 15.38 -18.68 78.48
C LYS A 19 16.29 -19.89 78.82
N LYS A 20 16.53 -20.78 77.84
CA LYS A 20 17.79 -21.57 77.67
C LYS A 20 18.12 -21.86 76.19
N THR A 21 19.33 -22.34 75.91
CA THR A 21 20.00 -22.26 74.59
C THR A 21 20.31 -23.64 73.98
N LEU A 22 20.29 -23.76 72.64
CA LEU A 22 20.84 -24.91 71.88
C LEU A 22 21.62 -24.44 70.63
N THR A 23 22.40 -25.35 70.03
CA THR A 23 23.62 -25.04 69.24
C THR A 23 23.54 -25.34 67.74
N VAL A 24 24.51 -24.80 66.98
CA VAL A 24 24.59 -24.82 65.51
C VAL A 24 25.30 -26.07 64.97
N LYS A 25 24.73 -26.69 63.92
CA LYS A 25 25.47 -27.44 62.88
C LYS A 25 24.79 -27.29 61.52
N SER A 26 25.51 -26.82 60.50
CA SER A 26 25.17 -26.98 59.08
C SER A 26 26.44 -26.98 58.24
N ALA A 27 26.50 -27.83 57.21
CA ALA A 27 27.72 -28.05 56.43
C ALA A 27 27.76 -27.12 55.19
N VAL A 28 28.95 -26.59 54.87
CA VAL A 28 29.16 -25.71 53.72
C VAL A 28 29.48 -26.53 52.47
N ALA A 29 28.52 -26.61 51.54
CA ALA A 29 28.72 -27.17 50.21
C ALA A 29 29.09 -26.06 49.21
N ALA A 30 30.33 -26.01 48.76
CA ALA A 30 30.83 -24.97 47.87
C ALA A 30 30.31 -25.12 46.43
N LYS A 31 29.25 -24.38 46.06
CA LYS A 31 28.82 -24.24 44.66
C LYS A 31 29.88 -23.51 43.84
N LYS A 32 30.57 -24.23 42.95
CA LYS A 32 31.40 -23.61 41.90
C LYS A 32 30.50 -22.77 40.97
N ILE A 33 30.68 -21.45 41.00
CA ILE A 33 30.04 -20.54 40.04
C ILE A 33 30.72 -20.74 38.69
N ALA A 34 29.98 -21.24 37.70
CA ALA A 34 30.46 -21.31 36.33
C ALA A 34 30.60 -19.88 35.78
N LYS A 35 31.80 -19.50 35.32
CA LYS A 35 31.99 -18.23 34.60
C LYS A 35 31.09 -18.23 33.35
N PRO A 36 30.39 -17.13 33.03
CA PRO A 36 29.67 -17.04 31.77
C PRO A 36 30.66 -17.19 30.62
N LYS A 37 30.38 -18.10 29.68
CA LYS A 37 31.17 -18.19 28.44
C LYS A 37 31.07 -16.84 27.73
N ALA A 38 32.21 -16.25 27.37
CA ALA A 38 32.22 -15.05 26.54
C ALA A 38 31.45 -15.36 25.24
N LYS A 39 30.57 -14.44 24.82
CA LYS A 39 29.99 -14.52 23.48
C LYS A 39 31.13 -14.32 22.50
N VAL A 40 31.48 -15.37 21.74
CA VAL A 40 32.34 -15.21 20.57
C VAL A 40 31.62 -14.24 19.64
N GLN A 41 32.25 -13.09 19.38
CA GLN A 41 31.80 -12.21 18.32
C GLN A 41 32.12 -12.93 17.01
N VAL A 42 31.07 -13.41 16.33
CA VAL A 42 31.20 -13.83 14.94
C VAL A 42 31.32 -12.55 14.15
N GLU A 43 32.47 -12.32 13.52
CA GLU A 43 32.62 -11.26 12.54
C GLU A 43 31.78 -11.63 11.32
N GLU A 44 30.71 -10.86 11.07
CA GLU A 44 29.84 -11.09 9.91
C GLU A 44 30.57 -10.64 8.64
N GLU A 45 30.57 -11.51 7.63
CA GLU A 45 31.27 -11.25 6.35
C GLU A 45 30.66 -10.03 5.64
N ILE A 46 31.52 -9.09 5.23
CA ILE A 46 31.08 -7.86 4.55
C ILE A 46 30.65 -8.20 3.11
N LEU A 47 29.34 -8.33 2.91
CA LEU A 47 28.75 -8.55 1.58
C LEU A 47 28.90 -7.31 0.70
N MET A 48 29.89 -7.33 -0.20
CA MET A 48 30.20 -6.25 -1.15
C MET A 48 29.20 -6.09 -2.32
N GLN A 49 28.09 -6.85 -2.33
CA GLN A 49 27.10 -6.85 -3.40
C GLN A 49 25.79 -6.22 -2.93
N PRO A 50 25.10 -5.39 -3.75
CA PRO A 50 23.83 -4.80 -3.36
C PRO A 50 22.74 -5.87 -3.14
N PRO A 51 21.75 -5.63 -2.25
CA PRO A 51 20.70 -6.60 -1.98
C PRO A 51 19.95 -6.99 -3.25
N ARG A 52 19.80 -8.31 -3.51
CA ARG A 52 19.20 -8.83 -4.75
C ARG A 52 17.85 -8.15 -5.06
N GLY A 53 17.81 -7.43 -6.17
CA GLY A 53 16.64 -6.70 -6.67
C GLY A 53 16.69 -5.18 -6.41
N MET A 54 17.72 -4.69 -5.74
CA MET A 54 18.12 -3.27 -5.65
C MET A 54 19.36 -3.08 -6.55
N ARG A 55 19.59 -1.87 -7.07
CA ARG A 55 20.72 -1.61 -7.99
C ARG A 55 21.24 -0.18 -7.90
N ASP A 56 22.55 -0.04 -8.01
CA ASP A 56 23.19 1.26 -8.19
C ASP A 56 22.83 1.87 -9.55
N LEU A 57 22.70 3.21 -9.59
CA LEU A 57 22.46 3.96 -10.83
C LEU A 57 23.77 4.59 -11.29
N LEU A 58 24.49 3.87 -12.15
CA LEU A 58 25.88 4.18 -12.49
C LEU A 58 26.02 5.49 -13.30
N PRO A 59 27.19 6.16 -13.31
CA PRO A 59 27.38 7.43 -14.02
C PRO A 59 26.96 7.42 -15.50
N GLY A 60 27.12 6.28 -16.20
CA GLY A 60 26.67 6.10 -17.58
C GLY A 60 25.15 6.08 -17.78
N GLU A 61 24.36 5.77 -16.73
CA GLU A 61 22.90 5.85 -16.77
C GLU A 61 22.37 7.25 -16.46
N GLN A 62 23.13 8.05 -15.69
CA GLN A 62 22.67 9.34 -15.18
C GLN A 62 22.21 10.35 -16.27
N PRO A 63 22.73 10.37 -17.51
CA PRO A 63 22.17 11.20 -18.59
C PRO A 63 20.68 10.93 -18.86
N TYR A 64 20.28 9.66 -18.93
CA TYR A 64 18.88 9.26 -19.17
C TYR A 64 17.99 9.62 -17.99
N TRP A 65 18.45 9.35 -16.76
CA TRP A 65 17.75 9.78 -15.54
C TRP A 65 17.62 11.30 -15.44
N ASN A 66 18.63 12.06 -15.88
CA ASN A 66 18.57 13.52 -15.93
C ASN A 66 17.57 14.02 -16.98
N GLN A 67 17.47 13.38 -18.15
CA GLN A 67 16.42 13.67 -19.12
C GLN A 67 15.02 13.43 -18.54
N LEU A 68 14.79 12.26 -17.92
CA LEU A 68 13.52 11.92 -17.26
C LEU A 68 13.17 12.94 -16.16
N ARG A 69 14.11 13.25 -15.26
CA ARG A 69 13.92 14.25 -14.19
C ARG A 69 13.57 15.65 -14.74
N ARG A 70 14.21 16.08 -15.84
CA ARG A 70 13.88 17.36 -16.51
C ARG A 70 12.48 17.34 -17.11
N VAL A 71 12.08 16.26 -17.80
CA VAL A 71 10.76 16.14 -18.42
C VAL A 71 9.66 16.14 -17.36
N LEU A 72 9.80 15.35 -16.30
CA LEU A 72 8.85 15.31 -15.18
C LEU A 72 8.70 16.69 -14.52
N SER A 73 9.81 17.33 -14.15
CA SER A 73 9.82 18.65 -13.48
C SER A 73 9.22 19.76 -14.36
N ARG A 74 9.51 19.75 -15.66
CA ARG A 74 8.89 20.68 -16.61
C ARG A 74 7.37 20.47 -16.67
N ILE A 75 6.93 19.23 -16.85
CA ILE A 75 5.50 18.93 -17.03
C ILE A 75 4.70 19.14 -15.74
N SER A 76 5.27 18.87 -14.55
CA SER A 76 4.60 19.22 -13.29
C SER A 76 4.32 20.72 -13.20
N LEU A 77 5.29 21.57 -13.58
CA LEU A 77 5.10 23.02 -13.60
C LEU A 77 4.07 23.47 -14.65
N GLU A 78 4.14 22.94 -15.87
CA GLU A 78 3.18 23.25 -16.95
C GLU A 78 1.72 22.94 -16.58
N TYR A 79 1.47 21.90 -15.78
CA TYR A 79 0.12 21.53 -15.33
C TYR A 79 -0.26 22.09 -13.94
N GLY A 80 0.61 22.89 -13.31
CA GLY A 80 0.36 23.49 -11.99
C GLY A 80 0.44 22.50 -10.82
N PHE A 81 1.18 21.40 -10.96
CA PHE A 81 1.47 20.47 -9.87
C PHE A 81 2.66 20.97 -9.03
N GLN A 82 2.47 21.02 -7.71
CA GLN A 82 3.52 21.39 -6.77
C GLN A 82 4.26 20.15 -6.27
N ARG A 83 5.59 20.23 -6.17
CA ARG A 83 6.40 19.11 -5.67
C ARG A 83 6.24 18.95 -4.17
N ILE A 84 6.06 17.72 -3.73
CA ILE A 84 6.11 17.28 -2.34
C ILE A 84 6.89 15.96 -2.25
N ASP A 85 7.66 15.80 -1.18
CA ASP A 85 8.41 14.57 -0.89
C ASP A 85 7.95 14.00 0.46
N THR A 86 7.56 12.72 0.45
CA THR A 86 7.16 11.99 1.65
C THR A 86 8.33 11.15 2.20
N PRO A 87 8.30 10.76 3.49
CA PRO A 87 9.28 9.82 4.04
C PRO A 87 9.33 8.49 3.25
N ALA A 88 10.50 7.86 3.21
CA ALA A 88 10.65 6.51 2.67
C ALA A 88 10.06 5.42 3.61
N VAL A 89 9.84 5.77 4.88
CA VAL A 89 9.33 4.90 5.95
C VAL A 89 8.11 5.56 6.59
N GLU A 90 7.00 4.84 6.66
CA GLU A 90 5.74 5.25 7.30
C GLU A 90 5.28 4.18 8.30
N TYR A 91 4.28 4.48 9.15
CA TYR A 91 3.66 3.44 9.97
C TYR A 91 2.99 2.37 9.09
N ALA A 92 3.22 1.09 9.39
CA ALA A 92 2.78 -0.02 8.53
C ALA A 92 1.25 -0.09 8.36
N ASN A 93 0.48 0.44 9.32
CA ASN A 93 -0.97 0.51 9.26
C ASN A 93 -1.51 1.44 8.16
N LEU A 94 -0.70 2.35 7.61
CA LEU A 94 -1.07 3.20 6.49
C LEU A 94 -1.33 2.34 5.23
N PHE A 95 -0.29 1.66 4.74
CA PHE A 95 -0.35 0.85 3.52
C PHE A 95 -1.29 -0.37 3.66
N ILE A 96 -1.35 -0.99 4.84
CA ILE A 96 -2.28 -2.11 5.13
C ILE A 96 -3.76 -1.67 5.01
N ARG A 97 -4.06 -0.38 5.25
CA ARG A 97 -5.42 0.18 5.13
C ARG A 97 -5.73 0.71 3.73
N SER A 98 -4.80 1.43 3.10
CA SER A 98 -5.05 2.10 1.81
C SER A 98 -5.08 1.14 0.62
N ILE A 99 -4.05 0.29 0.48
CA ILE A 99 -3.91 -0.64 -0.66
C ILE A 99 -4.93 -1.79 -0.56
N GLY A 100 -5.34 -2.12 0.67
CA GLY A 100 -6.41 -3.08 0.95
C GLY A 100 -5.92 -4.53 1.11
N LYS A 101 -6.63 -5.27 1.96
CA LYS A 101 -6.39 -6.69 2.24
C LYS A 101 -6.66 -7.56 1.01
N GLY A 102 -5.89 -8.63 0.82
CA GLY A 102 -6.08 -9.50 -0.35
C GLY A 102 -5.48 -8.95 -1.64
N THR A 103 -4.64 -7.91 -1.55
CA THR A 103 -3.68 -7.54 -2.59
C THR A 103 -2.39 -8.31 -2.35
N ASP A 104 -1.74 -8.77 -3.42
CA ASP A 104 -0.45 -9.45 -3.29
C ASP A 104 0.61 -8.53 -2.65
N ILE A 105 0.47 -7.21 -2.82
CA ILE A 105 1.29 -6.19 -2.17
C ILE A 105 1.16 -6.29 -0.64
N VAL A 106 -0.02 -6.05 -0.07
CA VAL A 106 -0.22 -6.05 1.38
C VAL A 106 0.07 -7.41 2.01
N ASP A 107 -0.30 -8.50 1.32
CA ASP A 107 -0.19 -9.85 1.87
C ASP A 107 1.26 -10.40 1.82
N LYS A 108 2.13 -9.90 0.93
CA LYS A 108 3.45 -10.53 0.64
C LYS A 108 4.60 -9.58 0.26
N GLU A 109 4.33 -8.42 -0.32
CA GLU A 109 5.35 -7.58 -0.96
C GLU A 109 5.68 -6.27 -0.19
N ILE A 110 5.26 -6.08 1.07
CA ILE A 110 5.67 -4.90 1.89
C ILE A 110 6.87 -5.23 2.79
N TYR A 111 7.91 -4.39 2.71
CA TYR A 111 9.05 -4.39 3.64
C TYR A 111 8.65 -3.80 5.01
N MET A 112 8.06 -4.62 5.88
CA MET A 112 7.71 -4.25 7.26
C MET A 112 8.84 -4.57 8.25
N PHE A 113 9.06 -3.69 9.24
CA PHE A 113 10.02 -3.90 10.33
C PHE A 113 9.59 -3.18 11.62
N THR A 114 10.24 -3.53 12.73
CA THR A 114 10.04 -2.87 14.02
C THR A 114 11.20 -1.91 14.30
N THR A 115 10.92 -0.67 14.71
CA THR A 115 11.97 0.30 15.09
C THR A 115 12.63 -0.12 16.42
N LYS A 116 13.77 0.51 16.75
CA LYS A 116 14.38 0.37 18.09
C LYS A 116 13.48 0.88 19.23
N GLY A 117 12.46 1.70 18.92
CA GLY A 117 11.43 2.17 19.86
C GLY A 117 10.23 1.24 20.00
N GLY A 118 10.10 0.22 19.14
CA GLY A 118 8.98 -0.72 19.12
C GLY A 118 7.88 -0.42 18.10
N ASP A 119 7.98 0.67 17.33
CA ASP A 119 7.01 1.04 16.31
C ASP A 119 7.00 0.05 15.15
N LYS A 120 5.81 -0.29 14.65
CA LYS A 120 5.64 -1.11 13.44
C LYS A 120 5.57 -0.22 12.22
N VAL A 121 6.65 -0.19 11.46
CA VAL A 121 6.84 0.66 10.28
C VAL A 121 7.04 -0.17 9.02
N ALA A 122 6.94 0.48 7.87
CA ALA A 122 7.15 -0.13 6.57
C ALA A 122 7.89 0.83 5.64
N MET A 123 8.77 0.31 4.80
CA MET A 123 9.22 1.04 3.61
C MET A 123 8.02 1.24 2.68
N ARG A 124 7.90 2.42 2.06
CA ARG A 124 6.77 2.71 1.16
C ARG A 124 6.78 1.82 -0.09
N PRO A 125 5.69 1.09 -0.40
CA PRO A 125 5.58 0.29 -1.63
C PRO A 125 5.05 1.09 -2.83
N GLU A 126 4.58 2.31 -2.60
CA GLU A 126 4.02 3.27 -3.57
C GLU A 126 4.02 4.68 -2.93
N LEU A 127 3.56 5.72 -3.63
CA LEU A 127 3.65 7.13 -3.18
C LEU A 127 2.31 7.74 -2.70
N THR A 128 1.18 7.28 -3.23
CA THR A 128 -0.19 7.80 -3.04
C THR A 128 -0.60 7.84 -1.58
N ALA A 129 -0.44 6.74 -0.82
CA ALA A 129 -0.92 6.69 0.56
C ALA A 129 -0.11 7.62 1.49
N GLY A 130 1.18 7.81 1.20
CA GLY A 130 1.99 8.84 1.88
C GLY A 130 1.53 10.25 1.56
N LEU A 131 1.01 10.50 0.36
CA LEU A 131 0.44 11.78 -0.06
C LEU A 131 -0.93 12.03 0.55
N GLY A 132 -1.84 11.06 0.55
CA GLY A 132 -3.11 11.15 1.30
C GLY A 132 -2.88 11.42 2.80
N ARG A 133 -1.90 10.73 3.41
CA ARG A 133 -1.44 10.97 4.78
C ARG A 133 -0.96 12.41 4.97
N ALA A 134 -0.14 12.94 4.05
CA ALA A 134 0.35 14.32 4.12
C ALA A 134 -0.77 15.36 3.90
N TYR A 135 -1.63 15.15 2.92
CA TYR A 135 -2.78 16.00 2.60
C TYR A 135 -3.71 16.17 3.80
N ILE A 136 -4.03 15.07 4.51
CA ILE A 136 -4.82 15.09 5.75
C ILE A 136 -4.01 15.73 6.90
N GLN A 137 -2.77 15.30 7.14
CA GLN A 137 -1.96 15.75 8.28
C GLN A 137 -1.68 17.26 8.27
N HIS A 138 -1.50 17.85 7.09
CA HIS A 138 -1.21 19.27 6.93
C HIS A 138 -2.46 20.11 6.59
N GLY A 139 -3.67 19.53 6.70
CA GLY A 139 -4.93 20.25 6.50
C GLY A 139 -5.13 20.79 5.08
N MET A 140 -4.49 20.18 4.07
CA MET A 140 -4.48 20.69 2.69
C MET A 140 -5.87 20.76 2.05
N ASN A 141 -6.88 20.13 2.66
CA ASN A 141 -8.28 20.27 2.32
C ASN A 141 -8.85 21.69 2.45
N VAL A 142 -8.15 22.63 3.11
CA VAL A 142 -8.54 24.06 3.15
C VAL A 142 -7.95 24.89 2.01
N LEU A 143 -7.01 24.34 1.23
CA LEU A 143 -6.42 25.02 0.08
C LEU A 143 -7.40 25.12 -1.09
N SER A 144 -7.03 25.94 -2.08
CA SER A 144 -7.68 26.00 -3.39
C SER A 144 -7.64 24.63 -4.08
N LYS A 145 -8.75 24.26 -4.72
CA LYS A 145 -8.94 22.94 -5.32
C LYS A 145 -8.96 23.03 -6.86
N PRO A 146 -8.52 21.97 -7.58
CA PRO A 146 -7.90 20.75 -7.05
C PRO A 146 -6.50 21.01 -6.48
N VAL A 147 -6.16 20.35 -5.38
CA VAL A 147 -4.79 20.37 -4.82
C VAL A 147 -3.95 19.38 -5.62
N LYS A 148 -3.02 19.90 -6.43
CA LYS A 148 -2.20 19.12 -7.37
C LYS A 148 -0.80 18.87 -6.82
N LEU A 149 -0.50 17.62 -6.49
CA LEU A 149 0.75 17.20 -5.86
C LEU A 149 1.54 16.28 -6.79
N PHE A 150 2.83 16.59 -6.97
CA PHE A 150 3.79 15.77 -7.72
C PHE A 150 4.86 15.21 -6.78
N SER A 151 5.13 13.91 -6.89
CA SER A 151 6.21 13.24 -6.16
C SER A 151 7.01 12.32 -7.05
N THR A 152 8.29 12.15 -6.74
CA THR A 152 9.11 11.12 -7.39
C THR A 152 10.21 10.63 -6.45
N GLY A 153 10.55 9.35 -6.54
CA GLY A 153 11.60 8.73 -5.73
C GLY A 153 11.49 7.21 -5.68
N PRO A 154 12.37 6.55 -4.91
CA PRO A 154 12.35 5.10 -4.77
C PRO A 154 11.15 4.62 -3.94
N VAL A 155 10.66 3.44 -4.28
CA VAL A 155 9.62 2.66 -3.60
C VAL A 155 10.04 1.19 -3.54
N TYR A 156 9.51 0.46 -2.55
CA TYR A 156 10.06 -0.81 -2.09
C TYR A 156 9.02 -1.92 -2.06
N ARG A 157 9.16 -2.93 -2.92
CA ARG A 157 8.26 -4.10 -2.98
C ARG A 157 9.05 -5.39 -2.84
N TYR A 158 8.71 -6.27 -1.90
CA TYR A 158 9.34 -7.58 -1.68
C TYR A 158 8.91 -8.61 -2.75
N ASP A 159 9.06 -8.22 -4.01
CA ASP A 159 8.73 -9.01 -5.19
C ASP A 159 9.74 -10.15 -5.40
N ARG A 160 9.44 -11.09 -6.29
CA ARG A 160 10.43 -12.01 -6.87
C ARG A 160 11.08 -11.30 -8.06
N PRO A 161 12.38 -10.95 -8.01
CA PRO A 161 13.00 -10.18 -9.08
C PRO A 161 12.85 -10.83 -10.46
N GLN A 162 12.32 -10.07 -11.40
CA GLN A 162 12.08 -10.42 -12.80
C GLN A 162 12.44 -9.21 -13.67
N GLU A 163 12.48 -9.37 -14.98
CA GLU A 163 12.62 -8.25 -15.90
C GLU A 163 11.51 -7.21 -15.65
N GLY A 164 11.90 -5.93 -15.49
CA GLY A 164 11.00 -4.84 -15.11
C GLY A 164 10.44 -4.89 -13.67
N ARG A 165 10.71 -5.93 -12.87
CA ARG A 165 10.22 -6.06 -11.48
C ARG A 165 11.39 -6.04 -10.49
N TYR A 166 11.78 -4.82 -10.11
CA TYR A 166 12.81 -4.57 -9.10
C TYR A 166 12.20 -4.41 -7.71
N ARG A 167 12.97 -4.79 -6.68
CA ARG A 167 12.57 -4.65 -5.27
C ARG A 167 12.71 -3.23 -4.75
N GLU A 168 13.63 -2.47 -5.32
CA GLU A 168 13.65 -1.01 -5.30
C GLU A 168 13.47 -0.52 -6.74
N HIS A 169 12.44 0.28 -6.99
CA HIS A 169 12.20 0.95 -8.27
C HIS A 169 11.77 2.40 -8.02
N PHE A 170 11.91 3.26 -9.03
CA PHE A 170 11.57 4.67 -8.90
C PHE A 170 10.22 4.95 -9.56
N GLN A 171 9.34 5.63 -8.84
CA GLN A 171 8.04 6.07 -9.37
C GLN A 171 8.01 7.59 -9.54
N ALA A 172 7.09 8.04 -10.38
CA ALA A 172 6.71 9.44 -10.54
C ALA A 172 5.19 9.50 -10.52
N ASN A 173 4.65 10.24 -9.56
CA ASN A 173 3.24 10.26 -9.18
C ASN A 173 2.68 11.67 -9.42
N PHE A 174 1.50 11.72 -10.05
CA PHE A 174 0.72 12.94 -10.23
C PHE A 174 -0.66 12.71 -9.60
N ASP A 175 -0.88 13.39 -8.49
CA ASP A 175 -2.01 13.16 -7.60
C ASP A 175 -2.82 14.46 -7.48
N ALA A 176 -4.14 14.37 -7.69
CA ALA A 176 -5.03 15.52 -7.68
C ALA A 176 -6.18 15.30 -6.69
N PHE A 177 -6.22 16.12 -5.63
CA PHE A 177 -7.11 15.95 -4.49
C PHE A 177 -8.25 16.97 -4.47
N GLY A 178 -9.40 16.52 -3.99
CA GLY A 178 -10.51 17.40 -3.60
C GLY A 178 -11.52 17.75 -4.69
N GLU A 179 -11.28 17.38 -5.95
CA GLU A 179 -12.19 17.56 -7.09
C GLU A 179 -12.55 16.21 -7.72
N GLN A 180 -13.76 16.08 -8.28
CA GLN A 180 -14.30 14.86 -8.86
C GLN A 180 -14.64 14.97 -10.36
N ASP A 181 -14.72 16.17 -10.92
CA ASP A 181 -15.03 16.41 -12.34
C ASP A 181 -14.21 15.53 -13.32
N PRO A 182 -14.83 14.88 -14.34
CA PRO A 182 -14.14 14.04 -15.30
C PRO A 182 -13.07 14.76 -16.15
N ILE A 183 -13.11 16.09 -16.27
CA ILE A 183 -12.07 16.87 -16.98
C ILE A 183 -10.69 16.70 -16.32
N LEU A 184 -10.66 16.43 -15.01
CA LEU A 184 -9.43 16.20 -14.26
C LEU A 184 -8.83 14.82 -14.55
N ASP A 185 -9.65 13.81 -14.83
CA ASP A 185 -9.17 12.50 -15.29
C ASP A 185 -8.60 12.59 -16.71
N ALA A 186 -9.29 13.31 -17.60
CA ALA A 186 -8.82 13.59 -18.96
C ALA A 186 -7.49 14.37 -18.95
N GLN A 187 -7.37 15.38 -18.08
CA GLN A 187 -6.13 16.14 -17.89
C GLN A 187 -4.99 15.28 -17.34
N LEU A 188 -5.25 14.37 -16.40
CA LEU A 188 -4.24 13.43 -15.89
C LEU A 188 -3.78 12.45 -16.98
N ILE A 189 -4.69 11.93 -17.81
CA ILE A 189 -4.36 11.06 -18.95
C ILE A 189 -3.54 11.83 -20.00
N GLN A 190 -3.92 13.07 -20.33
CA GLN A 190 -3.15 13.95 -21.23
C GLN A 190 -1.74 14.23 -20.68
N LEU A 191 -1.62 14.52 -19.38
CA LEU A 191 -0.33 14.72 -18.71
C LEU A 191 0.54 13.47 -18.85
N ALA A 192 0.00 12.29 -18.58
CA ALA A 192 0.72 11.02 -18.75
C ALA A 192 1.18 10.80 -20.20
N HIS A 193 0.31 11.04 -21.18
CA HIS A 193 0.70 10.99 -22.59
C HIS A 193 1.84 11.96 -22.91
N ARG A 194 1.77 13.21 -22.43
CA ARG A 194 2.83 14.22 -22.65
C ARG A 194 4.14 13.87 -21.94
N VAL A 195 4.13 13.20 -20.78
CA VAL A 195 5.35 12.67 -20.14
C VAL A 195 5.99 11.61 -21.02
N VAL A 196 5.23 10.57 -21.40
CA VAL A 196 5.76 9.39 -22.11
C VAL A 196 6.21 9.76 -23.54
N THR A 197 5.51 10.67 -24.22
CA THR A 197 5.98 11.21 -25.51
C THR A 197 7.16 12.18 -25.38
N SER A 198 7.23 13.01 -24.32
CA SER A 198 8.37 13.92 -24.10
C SER A 198 9.70 13.21 -23.79
N ILE A 199 9.67 11.97 -23.31
CA ILE A 199 10.88 11.12 -23.19
C ILE A 199 11.20 10.34 -24.48
N GLY A 200 10.42 10.51 -25.54
CA GLY A 200 10.67 9.95 -26.88
C GLY A 200 10.04 8.58 -27.14
N ILE A 201 9.24 8.03 -26.22
CA ILE A 201 8.51 6.78 -26.45
C ILE A 201 7.35 7.05 -27.42
N LYS A 202 7.20 6.17 -28.42
CA LYS A 202 6.20 6.25 -29.50
C LYS A 202 5.25 5.05 -29.44
N ASN A 203 4.17 5.10 -30.22
CA ASN A 203 3.20 4.01 -30.38
C ASN A 203 2.54 3.57 -29.05
N ILE A 204 2.26 4.54 -28.19
CA ILE A 204 1.63 4.33 -26.87
C ILE A 204 0.13 4.10 -27.07
N GLN A 205 -0.43 3.08 -26.44
CA GLN A 205 -1.87 2.82 -26.41
C GLN A 205 -2.40 2.98 -24.99
N PHE A 206 -3.28 3.96 -24.78
CA PHE A 206 -4.00 4.12 -23.52
C PHE A 206 -5.20 3.16 -23.47
N GLN A 207 -5.45 2.56 -22.31
CA GLN A 207 -6.56 1.63 -22.07
C GLN A 207 -7.35 2.14 -20.87
N VAL A 208 -8.62 2.48 -21.09
CA VAL A 208 -9.47 3.20 -20.12
C VAL A 208 -10.66 2.32 -19.72
N ASN A 209 -11.01 2.32 -18.44
CA ASN A 209 -12.12 1.57 -17.86
C ASN A 209 -12.64 2.26 -16.59
N SER A 210 -13.85 1.93 -16.15
CA SER A 210 -14.39 2.36 -14.85
C SER A 210 -14.96 1.16 -14.07
N ILE A 211 -14.63 1.09 -12.78
CA ILE A 211 -15.26 0.14 -11.83
C ILE A 211 -16.31 0.79 -10.92
N GLY A 212 -16.62 2.07 -11.16
CA GLY A 212 -17.68 2.84 -10.51
C GLY A 212 -17.52 3.07 -9.01
N CYS A 213 -18.55 3.67 -8.41
CA CYS A 213 -18.62 3.95 -6.98
C CYS A 213 -18.73 2.66 -6.13
N PRO A 214 -18.60 2.72 -4.79
CA PRO A 214 -18.67 1.53 -3.92
C PRO A 214 -19.92 0.67 -4.10
N LYS A 215 -21.06 1.26 -4.50
CA LYS A 215 -22.28 0.53 -4.84
C LYS A 215 -22.09 -0.31 -6.12
N CYS A 216 -21.65 0.31 -7.21
CA CYS A 216 -21.35 -0.36 -8.48
C CYS A 216 -20.33 -1.49 -8.26
N ARG A 217 -19.26 -1.19 -7.51
CA ARG A 217 -18.20 -2.15 -7.19
C ARG A 217 -18.71 -3.36 -6.42
N LYS A 218 -19.61 -3.16 -5.44
CA LYS A 218 -20.24 -4.26 -4.70
C LYS A 218 -21.11 -5.13 -5.61
N GLU A 219 -22.05 -4.53 -6.33
CA GLU A 219 -22.97 -5.23 -7.24
C GLU A 219 -22.21 -6.00 -8.34
N TYR A 220 -21.11 -5.43 -8.83
CA TYR A 220 -20.21 -6.09 -9.79
C TYR A 220 -19.41 -7.24 -9.16
N GLN A 221 -18.94 -7.10 -7.91
CA GLN A 221 -18.25 -8.19 -7.20
C GLN A 221 -19.19 -9.38 -6.94
N GLU A 222 -20.43 -9.15 -6.52
CA GLU A 222 -21.44 -10.21 -6.32
C GLU A 222 -21.73 -10.96 -7.64
N LEU A 223 -21.87 -10.23 -8.74
CA LEU A 223 -22.04 -10.79 -10.09
C LEU A 223 -20.81 -11.60 -10.56
N LEU A 224 -19.59 -11.12 -10.29
CA LEU A 224 -18.35 -11.84 -10.59
C LEU A 224 -18.21 -13.11 -9.76
N VAL A 225 -18.59 -13.10 -8.47
CA VAL A 225 -18.56 -14.31 -7.62
C VAL A 225 -19.50 -15.38 -8.19
N ALA A 226 -20.76 -15.05 -8.47
CA ALA A 226 -21.71 -15.99 -9.07
C ALA A 226 -21.21 -16.55 -10.42
N TYR A 227 -20.67 -15.69 -11.26
CA TYR A 227 -20.06 -16.06 -12.54
C TYR A 227 -18.88 -17.03 -12.37
N PHE A 228 -17.90 -16.70 -11.52
CA PHE A 228 -16.70 -17.51 -11.33
C PHE A 228 -16.94 -18.79 -10.53
N GLU A 229 -17.90 -18.82 -9.61
CA GLU A 229 -18.29 -20.04 -8.88
C GLU A 229 -18.88 -21.08 -9.84
N SER A 230 -19.74 -20.65 -10.79
CA SER A 230 -20.26 -21.53 -11.86
C SER A 230 -19.16 -22.11 -12.77
N LYS A 231 -18.00 -21.45 -12.84
CA LYS A 231 -16.83 -21.85 -13.64
C LYS A 231 -15.64 -22.30 -12.78
N LYS A 232 -15.82 -22.55 -11.47
CA LYS A 232 -14.73 -22.71 -10.48
C LYS A 232 -13.73 -23.81 -10.83
N GLN A 233 -14.17 -24.91 -11.45
CA GLN A 233 -13.27 -26.00 -11.85
C GLN A 233 -12.37 -25.66 -13.06
N LYS A 234 -12.67 -24.59 -13.80
CA LYS A 234 -11.81 -24.04 -14.86
C LYS A 234 -10.81 -22.99 -14.33
N LEU A 235 -10.89 -22.62 -13.05
CA LEU A 235 -9.96 -21.70 -12.39
C LEU A 235 -8.76 -22.44 -11.79
N CYS A 236 -7.59 -21.79 -11.83
CA CYS A 236 -6.39 -22.27 -11.16
C CYS A 236 -6.49 -22.20 -9.63
N LEU A 237 -5.58 -22.88 -8.93
CA LEU A 237 -5.56 -22.95 -7.47
C LEU A 237 -5.49 -21.57 -6.79
N ASN A 238 -4.77 -20.62 -7.41
CA ASN A 238 -4.69 -19.24 -6.91
C ASN A 238 -5.99 -18.46 -7.14
N CYS A 239 -6.64 -18.65 -8.29
CA CYS A 239 -7.92 -17.99 -8.58
C CYS A 239 -9.07 -18.56 -7.75
N LYS A 240 -9.06 -19.87 -7.43
CA LYS A 240 -9.99 -20.47 -6.48
C LYS A 240 -9.93 -19.79 -5.10
N LYS A 241 -8.74 -19.44 -4.61
CA LYS A 241 -8.55 -18.65 -3.37
C LYS A 241 -8.92 -17.17 -3.53
N ARG A 242 -8.55 -16.54 -4.65
CA ARG A 242 -8.91 -15.14 -4.94
C ARG A 242 -10.42 -14.92 -5.03
N LEU A 243 -11.19 -15.93 -5.41
CA LEU A 243 -12.66 -15.88 -5.47
C LEU A 243 -13.31 -15.55 -4.10
N GLU A 244 -12.71 -16.03 -3.02
CA GLU A 244 -13.19 -15.84 -1.63
C GLU A 244 -12.71 -14.51 -1.01
N ILE A 245 -11.65 -13.91 -1.55
CA ILE A 245 -10.95 -12.76 -0.94
C ILE A 245 -11.13 -11.48 -1.76
N ASN A 246 -10.88 -11.55 -3.08
CA ASN A 246 -10.94 -10.41 -4.00
C ASN A 246 -11.14 -10.91 -5.45
N PRO A 247 -12.39 -11.17 -5.90
CA PRO A 247 -12.69 -11.81 -7.18
C PRO A 247 -12.22 -11.01 -8.40
N LEU A 248 -12.02 -9.69 -8.26
CA LEU A 248 -11.44 -8.83 -9.31
C LEU A 248 -10.05 -9.32 -9.73
N ARG A 249 -9.25 -9.86 -8.79
CA ARG A 249 -7.90 -10.40 -9.05
C ARG A 249 -7.89 -11.69 -9.85
N ILE A 250 -9.04 -12.23 -10.25
CA ILE A 250 -9.15 -13.35 -11.21
C ILE A 250 -9.03 -12.82 -12.65
N LEU A 251 -9.52 -11.61 -12.93
CA LEU A 251 -9.40 -10.94 -14.23
C LEU A 251 -7.93 -10.60 -14.58
N ASP A 252 -7.10 -10.38 -13.55
CA ASP A 252 -5.64 -10.18 -13.64
C ASP A 252 -4.83 -11.48 -13.86
N CYS A 253 -5.46 -12.66 -13.99
CA CYS A 253 -4.72 -13.93 -14.02
C CYS A 253 -3.96 -14.16 -15.34
N LYS A 254 -2.76 -14.75 -15.25
CA LYS A 254 -1.87 -15.07 -16.38
C LYS A 254 -1.92 -16.53 -16.84
N GLU A 255 -2.76 -17.37 -16.24
CA GLU A 255 -2.90 -18.78 -16.63
C GLU A 255 -4.01 -18.95 -17.69
N ASP A 256 -3.73 -19.64 -18.80
CA ASP A 256 -4.60 -19.67 -20.00
C ASP A 256 -6.06 -20.06 -19.71
N LYS A 257 -6.25 -21.05 -18.82
CA LYS A 257 -7.59 -21.51 -18.38
C LYS A 257 -8.36 -20.38 -17.68
N CYS A 258 -7.69 -19.57 -16.87
CA CYS A 258 -8.28 -18.39 -16.25
C CYS A 258 -8.50 -17.26 -17.26
N ILE A 259 -7.59 -17.06 -18.22
CA ILE A 259 -7.72 -16.05 -19.28
C ILE A 259 -8.97 -16.33 -20.14
N GLN A 260 -9.18 -17.57 -20.57
CA GLN A 260 -10.37 -17.99 -21.33
C GLN A 260 -11.67 -17.78 -20.53
N VAL A 261 -11.64 -18.01 -19.22
CA VAL A 261 -12.80 -17.78 -18.33
C VAL A 261 -13.01 -16.29 -18.06
N ALA A 262 -11.95 -15.49 -17.94
CA ALA A 262 -12.02 -14.04 -17.73
C ALA A 262 -12.49 -13.29 -18.99
N ALA A 263 -12.12 -13.77 -20.20
CA ALA A 263 -12.55 -13.18 -21.47
C ALA A 263 -14.08 -13.16 -21.66
N THR A 264 -14.79 -14.12 -21.05
CA THR A 264 -16.26 -14.21 -21.08
C THR A 264 -16.93 -13.74 -19.77
N ALA A 265 -16.21 -13.03 -18.91
CA ALA A 265 -16.75 -12.45 -17.68
C ALA A 265 -17.67 -11.23 -17.97
N PRO A 266 -18.64 -10.93 -17.09
CA PRO A 266 -19.43 -9.71 -17.17
C PRO A 266 -18.56 -8.46 -17.01
N GLN A 267 -18.96 -7.34 -17.61
CA GLN A 267 -18.18 -6.10 -17.60
C GLN A 267 -18.57 -5.19 -16.44
N SER A 268 -17.60 -4.43 -15.94
CA SER A 268 -17.82 -3.43 -14.89
C SER A 268 -18.67 -2.26 -15.38
N ILE A 269 -18.49 -1.86 -16.64
CA ILE A 269 -19.19 -0.77 -17.32
C ILE A 269 -20.72 -1.00 -17.33
N ASP A 270 -21.17 -2.24 -17.56
CA ASP A 270 -22.59 -2.63 -17.55
C ASP A 270 -23.26 -2.34 -16.19
N ARG A 271 -22.49 -2.38 -15.10
CA ARG A 271 -22.95 -2.29 -13.71
C ARG A 271 -22.63 -0.96 -13.03
N LEU A 272 -22.25 0.05 -13.81
CA LEU A 272 -22.18 1.44 -13.34
C LEU A 272 -23.58 2.00 -13.07
N CYS A 273 -23.74 2.76 -11.98
CA CYS A 273 -24.93 3.58 -11.73
C CYS A 273 -24.98 4.79 -12.69
N THR A 274 -26.12 5.49 -12.75
CA THR A 274 -26.33 6.65 -13.63
C THR A 274 -25.23 7.70 -13.50
N GLU A 275 -24.85 8.07 -12.28
CA GLU A 275 -23.78 9.06 -12.00
C GLU A 275 -22.43 8.61 -12.59
N CYS A 276 -22.02 7.36 -12.33
CA CYS A 276 -20.78 6.82 -12.87
C CYS A 276 -20.81 6.59 -14.39
N ARG A 277 -21.98 6.33 -14.98
CA ARG A 277 -22.15 6.26 -16.44
C ARG A 277 -22.00 7.64 -17.09
N VAL A 278 -22.58 8.68 -16.49
CA VAL A 278 -22.44 10.08 -16.97
C VAL A 278 -21.00 10.55 -16.85
N HIS A 279 -20.38 10.36 -15.68
CA HIS A 279 -18.97 10.70 -15.44
C HIS A 279 -18.03 10.01 -16.46
N PHE A 280 -18.21 8.70 -16.65
CA PHE A 280 -17.41 7.93 -17.61
C PHE A 280 -17.66 8.35 -19.06
N LYS A 281 -18.91 8.67 -19.44
CA LYS A 281 -19.25 9.20 -20.76
C LYS A 281 -18.55 10.53 -21.04
N SER A 282 -18.59 11.48 -20.10
CA SER A 282 -17.94 12.78 -20.28
C SER A 282 -16.41 12.68 -20.27
N LEU A 283 -15.82 11.75 -19.52
CA LEU A 283 -14.39 11.44 -19.65
C LEU A 283 -14.03 10.96 -21.07
N LEU A 284 -14.85 10.10 -21.68
CA LEU A 284 -14.62 9.61 -23.04
C LEU A 284 -14.75 10.74 -24.07
N GLU A 285 -15.79 11.58 -23.93
CA GLU A 285 -16.00 12.78 -24.76
C GLU A 285 -14.79 13.72 -24.69
N TYR A 286 -14.24 13.96 -23.49
CA TYR A 286 -13.01 14.76 -23.32
C TYR A 286 -11.75 14.09 -23.88
N LEU A 287 -11.69 12.77 -24.01
CA LEU A 287 -10.54 12.08 -24.60
C LEU A 287 -10.61 12.11 -26.14
N ASP A 288 -11.80 11.91 -26.71
CA ASP A 288 -12.03 12.01 -28.15
C ASP A 288 -11.76 13.43 -28.68
N GLU A 289 -12.21 14.49 -27.98
CA GLU A 289 -11.90 15.90 -28.27
C GLU A 289 -10.41 16.25 -28.15
N LEU A 290 -9.64 15.48 -27.37
CA LEU A 290 -8.17 15.61 -27.25
C LEU A 290 -7.41 14.76 -28.29
N GLU A 291 -8.12 14.20 -29.27
CA GLU A 291 -7.65 13.23 -30.27
C GLU A 291 -7.01 11.95 -29.68
N PHE A 292 -7.13 11.71 -28.37
CA PHE A 292 -6.70 10.47 -27.76
C PHE A 292 -7.73 9.39 -28.09
N LYS A 293 -7.28 8.35 -28.81
CA LYS A 293 -8.09 7.18 -29.15
C LYS A 293 -7.75 6.03 -28.19
N PRO A 294 -8.31 6.00 -26.96
CA PRO A 294 -8.08 4.89 -26.05
C PRO A 294 -8.64 3.60 -26.63
N THR A 295 -8.05 2.48 -26.26
CA THR A 295 -8.52 1.15 -26.69
C THR A 295 -9.18 0.42 -25.53
N TRP A 296 -10.41 -0.02 -25.77
CA TRP A 296 -11.26 -0.71 -24.80
C TRP A 296 -10.66 -2.03 -24.31
N ARG A 297 -10.81 -2.34 -23.01
CA ARG A 297 -10.42 -3.63 -22.44
C ARG A 297 -11.20 -3.98 -21.20
N ASN A 298 -11.57 -5.27 -21.10
CA ASN A 298 -12.49 -5.80 -20.10
C ASN A 298 -12.07 -5.60 -18.62
N LEU A 299 -10.78 -5.35 -18.37
CA LEU A 299 -10.29 -4.60 -17.22
C LEU A 299 -8.88 -4.07 -17.53
N CYS A 300 -8.44 -3.02 -16.83
CA CYS A 300 -7.01 -2.70 -16.73
C CYS A 300 -6.37 -3.50 -15.59
N ARG A 301 -5.08 -3.80 -15.72
CA ARG A 301 -4.34 -4.61 -14.73
C ARG A 301 -4.24 -3.86 -13.40
N ASN A 302 -4.42 -4.56 -12.28
CA ASN A 302 -4.41 -3.99 -10.92
C ASN A 302 -5.56 -2.99 -10.60
N CYS A 303 -6.67 -2.98 -11.35
CA CYS A 303 -7.87 -2.19 -10.98
C CYS A 303 -8.53 -2.58 -9.62
N ALA A 304 -7.92 -3.44 -8.80
CA ALA A 304 -8.36 -3.72 -7.44
C ALA A 304 -8.21 -2.52 -6.48
N GLU A 305 -7.27 -1.61 -6.75
CA GLU A 305 -6.96 -0.48 -5.86
C GLU A 305 -7.82 0.77 -6.18
N TYR A 306 -7.89 1.17 -7.46
CA TYR A 306 -8.55 2.41 -7.95
C TYR A 306 -10.09 2.36 -8.03
N GLY A 307 -10.77 1.94 -6.96
CA GLY A 307 -12.24 1.80 -6.94
C GLY A 307 -12.95 2.71 -5.97
N TYR A 308 -13.04 4.01 -6.30
CA TYR A 308 -13.83 5.05 -5.61
C TYR A 308 -13.91 4.85 -4.08
N LEU A 309 -12.76 4.86 -3.40
CA LEU A 309 -12.78 5.01 -1.95
C LEU A 309 -13.46 6.35 -1.61
N LYS A 310 -14.17 6.38 -0.47
CA LYS A 310 -15.27 7.35 -0.25
C LYS A 310 -14.80 8.80 -0.01
N GLU A 311 -13.51 9.08 -0.18
CA GLU A 311 -12.86 10.38 -0.04
C GLU A 311 -11.89 10.65 -1.21
N LYS A 312 -12.39 11.26 -2.28
CA LYS A 312 -11.75 12.35 -3.07
C LYS A 312 -10.27 12.25 -3.50
N GLU A 313 -9.76 11.07 -3.85
CA GLU A 313 -8.41 10.88 -4.42
C GLU A 313 -8.45 10.44 -5.89
N LYS A 314 -7.61 11.08 -6.74
CA LYS A 314 -7.29 10.66 -8.11
C LYS A 314 -5.76 10.65 -8.27
N SER A 315 -5.17 9.50 -8.59
CA SER A 315 -3.74 9.40 -8.91
C SER A 315 -3.47 8.50 -10.12
N LEU A 316 -2.38 8.80 -10.83
CA LEU A 316 -1.82 7.92 -11.86
C LEU A 316 -0.43 7.47 -11.45
N SER A 317 -0.30 6.21 -11.08
CA SER A 317 0.98 5.54 -10.87
C SER A 317 1.39 4.72 -12.10
N PHE A 318 2.51 5.06 -12.73
CA PHE A 318 3.14 4.22 -13.76
C PHE A 318 4.26 3.37 -13.12
N PRO A 319 4.39 2.08 -13.48
CA PRO A 319 5.42 1.18 -12.97
C PRO A 319 6.79 1.39 -13.62
#